data_AF-A0A350QVX0-F1
#
_entry.id   AF-A0A350QVX0-F1
#
_cell.length_a   1.000
_cell.length_b   1.000
_cell.length_c   1.000
_cell.angle_alpha   90.00
_cell.angle_beta   90.00
_cell.angle_gamma   90.00
#
_symmetry.space_group_name_H-M   'P 1'
#
loop_
_entity.id
_entity.type
_entity.pdbx_description
1 polymer ?
#
loop_
_entity_poly.entity_id
_entity_poly.type
_entity_poly.pdbx_seq_one_letter_code
_entity_poly.pdbx_strand_id
1 'polypeptide(L)'
;MKLLTIPTLLLALLGKAYAHDPATDMATAAQRFLKSLDEKAGKEAHFAWEDKERERWHFVPGNFIKPNGKRLGLTLKDMKPAQRTLAHALLASALSHRGHLEASTVMLLEQILFEIEGRDIRDPYLYHVSIFGKPDASGTWGWRFEGHHLSLNFTLVNGRIFSITPSFWGSNPAEVKEGPYKGLRVLADEEDKARKFVRSLAPPQRKMAILSEKAPRDILTGQDSVIDRKTFFPPKGLPITKMNARQKGWLAEIVETYAAKHRPEVIEQVTSRNPLLDPEQTYFVWMGSQRAGDGHYYRIQTPKFLFEYDSTQNEANHVHAVWRDFDGDFGRDLLGEHLAKDHAAGKGWVSMFDGKTLKGWKANENEVSFTVKNGCIVANAPGRCHLFYETKKTFRNFEFKAQVMTLPHANAGIYFHTRFQDEGWPKAGFECQINNTYHDPKKTASIYGVKDTLEAPAKDDEWFDVYIKVDGKKVVTKVNGKTVVEWTQPEDWKAGSSFERILGEGTFALQGHDPGSTVLFRNLFVKRLP
;
A
#
# COMPACT_ATOMS: atom_id res chain seq x y z
N MET A 1 -16.97 33.82 59.33
CA MET A 1 -17.24 32.38 59.16
C MET A 1 -17.37 32.12 57.66
N LYS A 2 -16.31 31.57 57.04
CA LYS A 2 -16.21 31.37 55.58
C LYS A 2 -17.01 30.14 55.17
N LEU A 3 -17.98 30.28 54.27
CA LEU A 3 -18.53 29.16 53.52
C LEU A 3 -17.65 28.96 52.27
N LEU A 4 -16.94 27.83 52.23
CA LEU A 4 -16.20 27.37 51.06
C LEU A 4 -17.17 26.92 49.97
N THR A 5 -17.13 27.57 48.82
CA THR A 5 -17.58 27.02 47.54
C THR A 5 -16.41 26.26 46.91
N ILE A 6 -16.52 24.94 46.83
CA ILE A 6 -15.59 24.09 46.07
C ILE A 6 -16.24 23.88 44.69
N PRO A 7 -15.63 24.33 43.58
CA PRO A 7 -16.06 23.90 42.25
C PRO A 7 -15.45 22.53 41.98
N THR A 8 -16.30 21.52 41.85
CA THR A 8 -15.90 20.19 41.39
C THR A 8 -15.51 20.29 39.92
N LEU A 9 -14.22 20.44 39.65
CA LEU A 9 -13.66 20.34 38.31
C LEU A 9 -13.68 18.86 37.91
N LEU A 10 -14.75 18.42 37.24
CA LEU A 10 -14.77 17.11 36.58
C LEU A 10 -13.78 17.17 35.40
N LEU A 11 -12.55 16.71 35.65
CA LEU A 11 -11.60 16.41 34.59
C LEU A 11 -12.14 15.18 33.85
N ALA A 12 -12.89 15.40 32.77
CA ALA A 12 -13.16 14.35 31.81
C ALA A 12 -11.84 14.03 31.09
N LEU A 13 -11.07 13.11 31.67
CA LEU A 13 -10.07 12.33 30.95
C LEU A 13 -10.84 11.49 29.93
N LEU A 14 -11.18 12.10 28.79
CA LEU A 14 -11.40 11.41 27.54
C LEU A 14 -10.06 10.77 27.18
N GLY A 15 -9.75 9.63 27.80
CA GLY A 15 -8.87 8.67 27.18
C GLY A 15 -9.46 8.40 25.82
N LYS A 16 -8.81 8.90 24.76
CA LYS A 16 -9.05 8.39 23.42
C LYS A 16 -8.90 6.88 23.57
N ALA A 17 -10.01 6.14 23.55
CA ALA A 17 -9.93 4.72 23.28
C ALA A 17 -9.19 4.65 21.95
N TYR A 18 -7.92 4.25 21.99
CA TYR A 18 -7.15 4.04 20.78
C TYR A 18 -7.95 3.00 20.02
N ALA A 19 -8.59 3.41 18.91
CA ALA A 19 -9.14 2.45 17.96
C ALA A 19 -8.02 1.44 17.69
N HIS A 20 -8.31 0.16 17.88
CA HIS A 20 -7.29 -0.89 17.72
C HIS A 20 -6.69 -0.77 16.31
N ASP A 21 -5.35 -0.79 16.25
CA ASP A 21 -4.61 -0.69 15.00
C ASP A 21 -5.08 -1.82 14.05
N PRO A 22 -5.63 -1.49 12.87
CA PRO A 22 -6.25 -2.48 12.00
C PRO A 22 -5.26 -3.54 11.49
N ALA A 23 -3.98 -3.19 11.36
CA ALA A 23 -2.93 -4.15 10.99
C ALA A 23 -2.72 -5.23 12.08
N THR A 24 -2.67 -4.80 13.34
CA THR A 24 -2.58 -5.70 14.51
C THR A 24 -3.81 -6.59 14.64
N ASP A 25 -5.01 -6.05 14.40
CA ASP A 25 -6.27 -6.83 14.43
C ASP A 25 -6.29 -7.90 13.35
N MET A 26 -5.94 -7.54 12.11
CA MET A 26 -5.84 -8.49 11.00
C MET A 26 -4.82 -9.60 11.31
N ALA A 27 -3.64 -9.24 11.83
CA ALA A 27 -2.60 -10.21 12.17
C ALA A 27 -3.07 -11.18 13.25
N THR A 28 -3.73 -10.66 14.29
CA THR A 28 -4.29 -11.47 15.38
C THR A 28 -5.39 -12.42 14.87
N ALA A 29 -6.29 -11.93 14.03
CA ALA A 29 -7.36 -12.74 13.44
C ALA A 29 -6.80 -13.85 12.53
N ALA A 30 -5.80 -13.53 11.70
CA ALA A 30 -5.14 -14.50 10.83
C ALA A 30 -4.38 -15.57 11.62
N GLN A 31 -3.67 -15.19 12.68
CA GLN A 31 -3.00 -16.15 13.57
C GLN A 31 -3.99 -17.10 14.26
N ARG A 32 -5.12 -16.57 14.74
CA ARG A 32 -6.18 -17.40 15.35
C ARG A 32 -6.79 -18.36 14.34
N PHE A 33 -7.06 -17.89 13.13
CA PHE A 33 -7.54 -18.73 12.03
C PHE A 33 -6.56 -19.86 11.73
N LEU A 34 -5.28 -19.55 11.44
CA LEU A 34 -4.26 -20.57 11.13
C LEU A 34 -4.08 -21.58 12.28
N LYS A 35 -4.08 -21.12 13.53
CA LYS A 35 -3.95 -21.99 14.72
C LYS A 35 -5.11 -22.98 14.88
N SER A 36 -6.27 -22.68 14.30
CA SER A 36 -7.45 -23.55 14.34
C SER A 36 -7.43 -24.67 13.30
N LEU A 37 -6.47 -24.64 12.35
CA LEU A 37 -6.37 -25.58 11.24
C LEU A 37 -5.51 -26.79 11.61
N ASP A 38 -5.85 -27.95 11.05
CA ASP A 38 -4.93 -29.09 11.03
C ASP A 38 -3.85 -28.90 9.96
N GLU A 39 -2.88 -29.81 9.89
CA GLU A 39 -1.75 -29.68 8.96
C GLU A 39 -2.19 -29.62 7.48
N LYS A 40 -3.23 -30.37 7.10
CA LYS A 40 -3.71 -30.39 5.70
C LYS A 40 -4.37 -29.07 5.36
N ALA A 41 -5.34 -28.63 6.18
CA ALA A 41 -6.04 -27.37 5.98
C ALA A 41 -5.09 -26.16 6.07
N GLY A 42 -4.08 -26.24 6.95
CA GLY A 42 -3.02 -25.23 7.07
C GLY A 42 -2.21 -25.08 5.78
N LYS A 43 -1.82 -26.18 5.12
CA LYS A 43 -1.11 -26.14 3.83
C LYS A 43 -1.96 -25.61 2.69
N GLU A 44 -3.28 -25.77 2.73
CA GLU A 44 -4.18 -25.22 1.73
C GLU A 44 -4.43 -23.71 1.93
N ALA A 45 -4.43 -23.25 3.19
CA ALA A 45 -4.65 -21.85 3.54
C ALA A 45 -3.39 -20.98 3.49
N HIS A 46 -2.20 -21.56 3.69
CA HIS A 46 -0.96 -20.82 3.93
C HIS A 46 0.07 -21.01 2.81
N PHE A 47 0.52 -19.88 2.25
CA PHE A 47 1.47 -19.78 1.17
C PHE A 47 2.71 -18.99 1.60
N ALA A 48 3.83 -19.22 0.93
CA ALA A 48 5.00 -18.35 1.05
C ALA A 48 4.65 -16.91 0.59
N TRP A 49 5.38 -15.92 1.10
CA TRP A 49 5.17 -14.52 0.70
C TRP A 49 5.46 -14.29 -0.80
N GLU A 50 6.49 -14.97 -1.32
CA GLU A 50 6.94 -14.90 -2.70
C GLU A 50 6.09 -15.75 -3.66
N ASP A 51 5.06 -16.43 -3.15
CA ASP A 51 4.21 -17.28 -3.98
C ASP A 51 3.43 -16.43 -5.00
N LYS A 52 3.47 -16.84 -6.28
CA LYS A 52 2.77 -16.15 -7.37
C LYS A 52 1.25 -16.18 -7.20
N GLU A 53 0.74 -17.13 -6.42
CA GLU A 53 -0.68 -17.19 -6.10
C GLU A 53 -1.17 -15.90 -5.42
N ARG A 54 -0.30 -15.13 -4.76
CA ARG A 54 -0.62 -13.82 -4.16
C ARG A 54 -1.28 -12.85 -5.13
N GLU A 55 -0.93 -12.93 -6.41
CA GLU A 55 -1.43 -12.03 -7.46
C GLU A 55 -2.48 -12.68 -8.37
N ARG A 56 -2.82 -13.96 -8.12
CA ARG A 56 -3.74 -14.75 -8.93
C ARG A 56 -5.15 -14.73 -8.35
N TRP A 57 -5.77 -13.58 -8.45
CA TRP A 57 -7.11 -13.31 -7.96
C TRP A 57 -8.17 -13.59 -9.03
N HIS A 58 -9.36 -14.04 -8.60
CA HIS A 58 -10.48 -14.31 -9.51
C HIS A 58 -11.82 -14.03 -8.83
N PHE A 59 -12.81 -13.56 -9.60
CA PHE A 59 -14.19 -13.37 -9.11
C PHE A 59 -15.22 -14.19 -9.88
N VAL A 60 -14.77 -15.04 -10.81
CA VAL A 60 -15.60 -15.98 -11.57
C VAL A 60 -15.79 -17.30 -10.81
N PRO A 61 -16.76 -18.14 -11.17
CA PRO A 61 -16.87 -19.48 -10.58
C PRO A 61 -15.61 -20.31 -10.85
N GLY A 62 -15.23 -21.16 -9.89
CA GLY A 62 -13.92 -21.82 -9.87
C GLY A 62 -13.60 -22.63 -11.14
N ASN A 63 -14.60 -23.29 -11.71
CA ASN A 63 -14.48 -24.09 -12.93
C ASN A 63 -14.09 -23.29 -14.19
N PHE A 64 -14.22 -21.96 -14.17
CA PHE A 64 -13.76 -21.08 -15.26
C PHE A 64 -12.30 -20.59 -15.08
N ILE A 65 -11.68 -20.87 -13.94
CA ILE A 65 -10.31 -20.43 -13.64
C ILE A 65 -9.30 -21.30 -14.37
N LYS A 66 -8.53 -20.72 -15.30
CA LYS A 66 -7.47 -21.44 -16.01
C LYS A 66 -6.18 -21.54 -15.19
N PRO A 67 -5.32 -22.56 -15.41
CA PRO A 67 -5.53 -23.70 -16.32
C PRO A 67 -6.37 -24.85 -15.74
N ASN A 68 -6.49 -24.94 -14.42
CA ASN A 68 -6.93 -26.17 -13.75
C ASN A 68 -8.39 -26.19 -13.29
N GLY A 69 -9.18 -25.15 -13.56
CA GLY A 69 -10.56 -25.02 -13.11
C GLY A 69 -10.71 -24.96 -11.59
N LYS A 70 -9.67 -24.52 -10.87
CA LYS A 70 -9.63 -24.55 -9.40
C LYS A 70 -9.08 -23.26 -8.82
N ARG A 71 -9.78 -22.75 -7.80
CA ARG A 71 -9.36 -21.67 -6.90
C ARG A 71 -8.51 -22.27 -5.77
N LEU A 72 -7.40 -21.62 -5.44
CA LEU A 72 -6.54 -22.03 -4.32
C LEU A 72 -6.94 -21.29 -3.03
N GLY A 73 -6.42 -21.77 -1.90
CA GLY A 73 -6.85 -21.37 -0.56
C GLY A 73 -7.74 -22.44 0.09
N LEU A 74 -7.92 -22.33 1.40
CA LEU A 74 -8.83 -23.21 2.13
C LEU A 74 -10.27 -22.71 1.93
N THR A 75 -11.13 -23.56 1.39
CA THR A 75 -12.54 -23.24 1.15
C THR A 75 -13.37 -23.31 2.43
N LEU A 76 -14.32 -22.40 2.62
CA LEU A 76 -15.26 -22.43 3.76
C LEU A 76 -16.03 -23.75 3.81
N LYS A 77 -16.29 -24.39 2.66
CA LYS A 77 -16.97 -25.69 2.57
C LYS A 77 -16.23 -26.78 3.35
N ASP A 78 -14.90 -26.77 3.28
CA ASP A 78 -14.02 -27.76 3.92
C ASP A 78 -13.67 -27.38 5.37
N MET A 79 -14.10 -26.21 5.84
CA MET A 79 -13.90 -25.75 7.22
C MET A 79 -14.98 -26.30 8.18
N LYS A 80 -14.56 -26.59 9.41
CA LYS A 80 -15.45 -26.81 10.56
C LYS A 80 -16.19 -25.52 10.94
N PRO A 81 -17.35 -25.58 11.62
CA PRO A 81 -18.10 -24.38 12.00
C PRO A 81 -17.28 -23.31 12.73
N ALA A 82 -16.45 -23.70 13.71
CA ALA A 82 -15.58 -22.75 14.44
C ALA A 82 -14.51 -22.10 13.53
N GLN A 83 -14.00 -22.82 12.54
CA GLN A 83 -13.02 -22.30 11.58
C GLN A 83 -13.68 -21.29 10.62
N ARG A 84 -14.93 -21.54 10.21
CA ARG A 84 -15.73 -20.57 9.42
C ARG A 84 -15.94 -19.28 10.20
N THR A 85 -16.27 -19.37 11.50
CA THR A 85 -16.38 -18.18 12.35
C THR A 85 -15.07 -17.38 12.40
N LEU A 86 -13.92 -18.06 12.50
CA LEU A 86 -12.61 -17.39 12.48
C LEU A 86 -12.26 -16.79 11.12
N ALA A 87 -12.65 -17.43 10.01
CA ALA A 87 -12.51 -16.88 8.67
C ALA A 87 -13.33 -15.60 8.49
N HIS A 88 -14.60 -15.58 8.96
CA HIS A 88 -15.42 -14.37 8.97
C HIS A 88 -14.89 -13.30 9.92
N ALA A 89 -14.29 -13.68 11.05
CA ALA A 89 -13.63 -12.73 11.95
C ALA A 89 -12.40 -12.07 11.30
N LEU A 90 -11.61 -12.83 10.52
CA LEU A 90 -10.53 -12.27 9.70
C LEU A 90 -11.09 -11.30 8.66
N LEU A 91 -12.16 -11.68 7.94
CA LEU A 91 -12.83 -10.79 6.99
C LEU A 91 -13.33 -9.49 7.66
N ALA A 92 -13.98 -9.60 8.82
CA ALA A 92 -14.49 -8.47 9.59
C ALA A 92 -13.38 -7.58 10.18
N SER A 93 -12.15 -8.09 10.38
CA SER A 93 -11.04 -7.29 10.88
C SER A 93 -10.60 -6.18 9.91
N ALA A 94 -10.92 -6.34 8.61
CA ALA A 94 -10.58 -5.40 7.54
C ALA A 94 -11.74 -4.52 7.08
N LEU A 95 -12.95 -5.04 7.16
CA LEU A 95 -14.14 -4.39 6.61
C LEU A 95 -14.83 -3.52 7.64
N SER A 96 -15.50 -2.47 7.17
CA SER A 96 -16.49 -1.77 8.00
C SER A 96 -17.67 -2.70 8.27
N HIS A 97 -18.53 -2.33 9.23
CA HIS A 97 -19.78 -3.05 9.45
C HIS A 97 -20.61 -3.18 8.15
N ARG A 98 -20.67 -2.10 7.36
CA ARG A 98 -21.32 -2.07 6.04
C ARG A 98 -20.68 -3.06 5.07
N GLY A 99 -19.36 -3.00 4.89
CA GLY A 99 -18.68 -3.89 3.95
C GLY A 99 -18.79 -5.35 4.34
N HIS A 100 -18.75 -5.67 5.64
CA HIS A 100 -18.96 -7.05 6.10
C HIS A 100 -20.37 -7.56 5.82
N LEU A 101 -21.39 -6.72 6.00
CA LEU A 101 -22.77 -7.04 5.62
C LEU A 101 -22.91 -7.24 4.12
N GLU A 102 -22.38 -6.33 3.30
CA GLU A 102 -22.40 -6.47 1.84
C GLU A 102 -21.69 -7.76 1.40
N ALA A 103 -20.52 -8.08 1.96
CA ALA A 103 -19.76 -9.28 1.61
C ALA A 103 -20.54 -10.55 1.94
N SER A 104 -21.12 -10.60 3.15
CA SER A 104 -21.96 -11.72 3.59
C SER A 104 -23.22 -11.84 2.74
N THR A 105 -23.76 -10.71 2.26
CA THR A 105 -24.95 -10.71 1.41
C THR A 105 -24.62 -11.16 -0.02
N VAL A 106 -23.45 -10.79 -0.57
CA VAL A 106 -22.95 -11.36 -1.83
C VAL A 106 -22.85 -12.88 -1.73
N MET A 107 -22.29 -13.39 -0.63
CA MET A 107 -22.22 -14.84 -0.39
C MET A 107 -23.62 -15.49 -0.30
N LEU A 108 -24.58 -14.81 0.33
CA LEU A 108 -25.97 -15.27 0.40
C LEU A 108 -26.64 -15.35 -0.97
N LEU A 109 -26.32 -14.43 -1.90
CA LEU A 109 -26.87 -14.46 -3.25
C LEU A 109 -26.55 -15.76 -4.00
N GLU A 110 -25.46 -16.46 -3.66
CA GLU A 110 -25.18 -17.78 -4.21
C GLU A 110 -26.28 -18.79 -3.90
N GLN A 111 -26.91 -18.72 -2.71
CA GLN A 111 -28.05 -19.60 -2.39
C GLN A 111 -29.27 -19.26 -3.24
N ILE A 112 -29.52 -17.97 -3.50
CA ILE A 112 -30.61 -17.53 -4.37
C ILE A 112 -30.36 -17.99 -5.81
N LEU A 113 -29.12 -17.85 -6.30
CA LEU A 113 -28.74 -18.37 -7.62
C LEU A 113 -28.85 -19.89 -7.68
N PHE A 114 -28.55 -20.61 -6.61
CA PHE A 114 -28.76 -22.06 -6.55
C PHE A 114 -30.25 -22.41 -6.72
N GLU A 115 -31.15 -21.70 -6.05
CA GLU A 115 -32.59 -21.90 -6.16
C GLU A 115 -33.12 -21.58 -7.57
N ILE A 116 -32.53 -20.58 -8.25
CA ILE A 116 -32.90 -20.18 -9.62
C ILE A 116 -32.34 -21.15 -10.67
N GLU A 117 -31.05 -21.51 -10.56
CA GLU A 117 -30.32 -22.23 -11.62
C GLU A 117 -30.23 -23.74 -11.38
N GLY A 118 -30.32 -24.21 -10.13
CA GLY A 118 -30.16 -25.62 -9.76
C GLY A 118 -28.75 -26.18 -9.97
N ARG A 119 -27.71 -25.34 -9.83
CA ARG A 119 -26.32 -25.71 -10.14
C ARG A 119 -25.43 -25.65 -8.90
N ASP A 120 -24.73 -26.74 -8.60
CA ASP A 120 -23.82 -26.86 -7.44
C ASP A 120 -22.64 -25.88 -7.42
N ILE A 121 -22.36 -25.20 -8.55
CA ILE A 121 -21.38 -24.11 -8.58
C ILE A 121 -21.86 -22.87 -7.82
N ARG A 122 -23.15 -22.80 -7.48
CA ARG A 122 -23.82 -21.78 -6.68
C ARG A 122 -23.89 -22.29 -5.25
N ASP A 123 -22.93 -21.91 -4.43
CA ASP A 123 -22.82 -22.39 -3.06
C ASP A 123 -22.20 -21.29 -2.18
N PRO A 124 -22.91 -20.81 -1.14
CA PRO A 124 -22.41 -19.78 -0.22
C PRO A 124 -21.11 -20.14 0.51
N TYR A 125 -20.69 -21.41 0.48
CA TYR A 125 -19.46 -21.89 1.10
C TYR A 125 -18.28 -22.05 0.11
N LEU A 126 -18.44 -21.76 -1.18
CA LEU A 126 -17.34 -21.81 -2.17
C LEU A 126 -16.44 -20.55 -2.17
N TYR A 127 -16.27 -19.94 -1.00
CA TYR A 127 -15.32 -18.85 -0.75
C TYR A 127 -14.07 -19.40 -0.07
N HIS A 128 -12.92 -18.78 -0.31
CA HIS A 128 -11.61 -19.31 0.04
C HIS A 128 -10.80 -18.26 0.80
N VAL A 129 -10.04 -18.72 1.79
CA VAL A 129 -9.08 -17.91 2.55
C VAL A 129 -7.67 -18.34 2.16
N SER A 130 -6.86 -17.39 1.75
CA SER A 130 -5.42 -17.57 1.49
C SER A 130 -4.60 -16.58 2.30
N ILE A 131 -3.53 -17.02 2.95
CA ILE A 131 -2.59 -16.20 3.72
C ILE A 131 -1.20 -16.35 3.10
N PHE A 132 -0.52 -15.25 2.85
CA PHE A 132 0.79 -15.17 2.21
C PHE A 132 1.84 -14.63 3.19
N GLY A 133 2.87 -15.42 3.49
CA GLY A 133 3.86 -15.06 4.51
C GLY A 133 3.35 -15.30 5.94
N LYS A 134 4.12 -14.89 6.94
CA LYS A 134 3.77 -15.11 8.36
C LYS A 134 2.98 -13.92 8.90
N PRO A 135 1.72 -14.09 9.35
CA PRO A 135 0.97 -13.00 9.99
C PRO A 135 1.71 -12.47 11.22
N ASP A 136 2.02 -11.19 11.20
CA ASP A 136 2.76 -10.49 12.25
C ASP A 136 2.35 -9.02 12.28
N ALA A 137 2.19 -8.46 13.48
CA ALA A 137 1.75 -7.07 13.66
C ALA A 137 2.82 -6.04 13.23
N SER A 138 4.06 -6.47 12.99
CA SER A 138 5.21 -5.65 12.58
C SER A 138 5.92 -6.20 11.33
N GLY A 139 5.35 -7.23 10.71
CA GLY A 139 5.94 -7.95 9.59
C GLY A 139 5.31 -7.58 8.26
N THR A 140 5.72 -8.30 7.24
CA THR A 140 5.13 -8.22 5.91
C THR A 140 4.46 -9.53 5.58
N TRP A 141 3.19 -9.44 5.26
CA TRP A 141 2.34 -10.56 4.92
C TRP A 141 1.10 -10.04 4.22
N GLY A 142 0.35 -10.92 3.58
CA GLY A 142 -0.89 -10.56 2.93
C GLY A 142 -1.90 -11.67 3.09
N TRP A 143 -3.14 -11.38 2.72
CA TRP A 143 -4.18 -12.38 2.69
C TRP A 143 -5.26 -11.99 1.69
N ARG A 144 -6.02 -13.00 1.28
CA ARG A 144 -7.09 -12.86 0.30
C ARG A 144 -8.32 -13.64 0.78
N PHE A 145 -9.48 -13.02 0.63
CA PHE A 145 -10.77 -13.67 0.76
C PHE A 145 -11.48 -13.55 -0.58
N GLU A 146 -11.77 -14.68 -1.23
CA GLU A 146 -12.34 -14.67 -2.57
C GLU A 146 -13.25 -15.86 -2.89
N GLY A 147 -14.18 -15.65 -3.81
CA GLY A 147 -15.11 -16.63 -4.33
C GLY A 147 -15.79 -16.07 -5.59
N HIS A 148 -16.92 -16.65 -5.98
CA HIS A 148 -17.73 -16.06 -7.02
C HIS A 148 -18.26 -14.69 -6.54
N HIS A 149 -18.11 -13.66 -7.35
CA HIS A 149 -18.52 -12.27 -7.07
C HIS A 149 -17.87 -11.55 -5.89
N LEU A 150 -16.82 -12.09 -5.28
CA LEU A 150 -16.08 -11.37 -4.24
C LEU A 150 -14.60 -11.73 -4.35
N SER A 151 -13.73 -10.73 -4.36
CA SER A 151 -12.29 -10.94 -4.22
C SER A 151 -11.65 -9.73 -3.57
N LEU A 152 -11.20 -9.91 -2.33
CA LEU A 152 -10.63 -8.87 -1.49
C LEU A 152 -9.19 -9.23 -1.14
N ASN A 153 -8.27 -8.32 -1.41
CA ASN A 153 -6.83 -8.53 -1.26
C ASN A 153 -6.27 -7.52 -0.28
N PHE A 154 -5.49 -7.99 0.69
CA PHE A 154 -4.89 -7.14 1.72
C PHE A 154 -3.39 -7.44 1.80
N THR A 155 -2.58 -6.39 1.77
CA THR A 155 -1.12 -6.48 1.93
C THR A 155 -0.67 -5.55 3.04
N LEU A 156 0.03 -6.13 4.00
CA LEU A 156 0.62 -5.44 5.12
C LEU A 156 2.13 -5.43 4.96
N VAL A 157 2.75 -4.27 5.18
CA VAL A 157 4.21 -4.07 5.11
C VAL A 157 4.66 -3.39 6.38
N ASN A 158 5.56 -4.04 7.12
CA ASN A 158 6.08 -3.57 8.41
C ASN A 158 4.99 -3.15 9.41
N GLY A 159 3.92 -3.93 9.50
CA GLY A 159 2.82 -3.63 10.42
C GLY A 159 1.89 -2.51 9.99
N ARG A 160 1.95 -2.07 8.72
CA ARG A 160 1.03 -1.09 8.14
C ARG A 160 0.27 -1.67 6.97
N ILE A 161 -0.96 -1.23 6.78
CA ILE A 161 -1.75 -1.66 5.63
C ILE A 161 -1.28 -0.88 4.42
N PHE A 162 -0.57 -1.58 3.54
CA PHE A 162 0.08 -0.98 2.38
C PHE A 162 -0.85 -0.99 1.16
N SER A 163 -1.69 -2.02 1.01
CA SER A 163 -2.65 -2.10 -0.09
C SER A 163 -3.88 -2.92 0.30
N ILE A 164 -5.03 -2.50 -0.22
CA ILE A 164 -6.33 -3.20 -0.14
C ILE A 164 -6.90 -3.51 -1.54
N THR A 165 -6.09 -3.32 -2.58
CA THR A 165 -6.50 -3.50 -3.98
C THR A 165 -5.75 -4.69 -4.60
N PRO A 166 -6.36 -5.41 -5.56
CA PRO A 166 -7.70 -5.20 -6.10
C PRO A 166 -8.81 -5.58 -5.10
N SER A 167 -9.83 -4.73 -5.02
CA SER A 167 -11.03 -4.92 -4.18
C SER A 167 -12.24 -5.04 -5.10
N PHE A 168 -12.67 -6.27 -5.36
CA PHE A 168 -13.76 -6.58 -6.28
C PHE A 168 -15.02 -7.04 -5.54
N TRP A 169 -16.16 -6.52 -5.99
CA TRP A 169 -17.48 -6.77 -5.48
C TRP A 169 -18.44 -6.98 -6.66
N GLY A 170 -19.16 -8.10 -6.67
CA GLY A 170 -20.18 -8.40 -7.66
C GLY A 170 -21.51 -8.71 -7.00
N SER A 171 -22.59 -8.57 -7.77
CA SER A 171 -23.94 -8.94 -7.34
C SER A 171 -24.66 -9.58 -8.50
N ASN A 172 -24.99 -10.86 -8.37
CA ASN A 172 -25.88 -11.55 -9.30
C ASN A 172 -26.89 -12.37 -8.47
N PRO A 173 -28.19 -12.04 -8.51
CA PRO A 173 -28.76 -10.90 -9.23
C PRO A 173 -28.34 -9.54 -8.63
N ALA A 174 -28.44 -8.46 -9.41
CA ALA A 174 -28.29 -7.08 -8.90
C ALA A 174 -29.47 -6.67 -8.02
N GLU A 175 -30.67 -7.11 -8.39
CA GLU A 175 -31.92 -7.04 -7.67
C GLU A 175 -32.59 -8.41 -7.66
N VAL A 176 -32.91 -8.91 -6.48
CA VAL A 176 -33.71 -10.13 -6.32
C VAL A 176 -35.16 -9.82 -6.71
N LYS A 177 -35.64 -10.41 -7.82
CA LYS A 177 -36.98 -10.11 -8.38
C LYS A 177 -38.13 -10.84 -7.69
N GLU A 178 -37.87 -11.99 -7.07
CA GLU A 178 -38.88 -12.93 -6.55
C GLU A 178 -38.41 -13.61 -5.25
N GLY A 179 -39.32 -14.31 -4.58
CA GLY A 179 -39.03 -15.05 -3.35
C GLY A 179 -38.94 -14.18 -2.08
N PRO A 180 -38.49 -14.75 -0.95
CA PRO A 180 -38.49 -14.09 0.36
C PRO A 180 -37.54 -12.88 0.45
N TYR A 181 -36.54 -12.81 -0.43
CA TYR A 181 -35.56 -11.72 -0.49
C TYR A 181 -35.87 -10.69 -1.59
N LYS A 182 -37.09 -10.69 -2.15
CA LYS A 182 -37.49 -9.75 -3.21
C LYS A 182 -37.19 -8.29 -2.83
N GLY A 183 -36.56 -7.57 -3.76
CA GLY A 183 -36.15 -6.17 -3.60
C GLY A 183 -34.76 -5.98 -2.99
N LEU A 184 -34.07 -7.06 -2.59
CA LEU A 184 -32.68 -6.98 -2.13
C LEU A 184 -31.77 -6.50 -3.27
N ARG A 185 -31.05 -5.40 -3.04
CA ARG A 185 -30.02 -4.83 -3.94
C ARG A 185 -28.73 -4.55 -3.16
N VAL A 186 -27.74 -5.43 -3.28
CA VAL A 186 -26.51 -5.39 -2.45
C VAL A 186 -25.62 -4.19 -2.79
N LEU A 187 -25.45 -3.91 -4.08
CA LEU A 187 -24.58 -2.85 -4.61
C LEU A 187 -25.39 -1.69 -5.22
N ALA A 188 -26.55 -1.38 -4.62
CA ALA A 188 -27.44 -0.32 -5.11
C ALA A 188 -26.80 1.06 -5.10
N ASP A 189 -25.97 1.34 -4.09
CA ASP A 189 -25.37 2.63 -3.83
C ASP A 189 -24.42 3.06 -4.97
N GLU A 190 -23.61 2.12 -5.48
CA GLU A 190 -22.72 2.32 -6.63
C GLU A 190 -23.49 2.77 -7.87
N GLU A 191 -24.62 2.13 -8.14
CA GLU A 191 -25.46 2.42 -9.30
C GLU A 191 -26.23 3.73 -9.13
N ASP A 192 -26.96 3.85 -8.03
CA ASP A 192 -27.93 4.92 -7.83
C ASP A 192 -27.23 6.29 -7.74
N LYS A 193 -26.08 6.34 -7.06
CA LYS A 193 -25.26 7.57 -6.97
C LYS A 193 -24.62 7.91 -8.31
N ALA A 194 -24.09 6.93 -9.05
CA ALA A 194 -23.52 7.17 -10.37
C ALA A 194 -24.56 7.63 -11.40
N ARG A 195 -25.75 7.02 -11.39
CA ARG A 195 -26.87 7.45 -12.24
C ARG A 195 -27.39 8.84 -11.87
N LYS A 196 -27.43 9.18 -10.58
CA LYS A 196 -27.76 10.54 -10.11
C LYS A 196 -26.72 11.54 -10.63
N PHE A 197 -25.43 11.21 -10.54
CA PHE A 197 -24.36 12.05 -11.03
C PHE A 197 -24.42 12.27 -12.55
N VAL A 198 -24.47 11.21 -13.36
CA VAL A 198 -24.45 11.35 -14.83
C VAL A 198 -25.67 12.12 -15.36
N ARG A 199 -26.85 11.91 -14.76
CA ARG A 199 -28.08 12.63 -15.12
C ARG A 199 -28.04 14.11 -14.77
N SER A 200 -27.15 14.51 -13.85
CA SER A 200 -26.96 15.92 -13.48
C SER A 200 -26.07 16.72 -14.44
N LEU A 201 -25.37 16.05 -15.35
CA LEU A 201 -24.40 16.69 -16.23
C LEU A 201 -25.09 17.56 -17.27
N ALA A 202 -24.59 18.78 -17.51
CA ALA A 202 -25.05 19.67 -18.58
C ALA A 202 -24.68 19.11 -19.97
N PRO A 203 -25.31 19.55 -21.09
CA PRO A 203 -25.03 19.01 -22.42
C PRO A 203 -23.53 18.97 -22.80
N PRO A 204 -22.71 20.03 -22.55
CA PRO A 204 -21.27 19.96 -22.83
C PRO A 204 -20.54 18.93 -21.96
N GLN A 205 -20.93 18.78 -20.69
CA GLN A 205 -20.36 17.80 -19.77
C GLN A 205 -20.71 16.37 -20.18
N ARG A 206 -21.96 16.11 -20.58
CA ARG A 206 -22.40 14.81 -21.09
C ARG A 206 -21.61 14.39 -22.34
N LYS A 207 -21.35 15.32 -23.25
CA LYS A 207 -20.52 15.07 -24.44
C LYS A 207 -19.08 14.66 -24.08
N MET A 208 -18.55 15.12 -22.94
CA MET A 208 -17.24 14.70 -22.44
C MET A 208 -17.30 13.37 -21.68
N ALA A 209 -18.31 13.18 -20.83
CA ALA A 209 -18.44 12.01 -19.96
C ALA A 209 -18.87 10.74 -20.70
N ILE A 210 -19.81 10.85 -21.64
CA ILE A 210 -20.40 9.68 -22.32
C ILE A 210 -19.54 9.34 -23.53
N LEU A 211 -18.76 8.26 -23.43
CA LEU A 211 -17.84 7.85 -24.50
C LEU A 211 -18.49 6.94 -25.54
N SER A 212 -19.57 6.25 -25.17
CA SER A 212 -20.26 5.28 -26.03
C SER A 212 -21.70 5.08 -25.56
N GLU A 213 -22.63 4.93 -26.50
CA GLU A 213 -24.02 4.52 -26.19
C GLU A 213 -24.13 3.04 -25.83
N LYS A 214 -23.08 2.26 -26.12
CA LYS A 214 -22.99 0.84 -25.80
C LYS A 214 -21.93 0.62 -24.71
N ALA A 215 -22.34 0.02 -23.60
CA ALA A 215 -21.43 -0.41 -22.54
C ALA A 215 -20.61 -1.66 -22.96
N PRO A 216 -19.38 -1.84 -22.42
CA PRO A 216 -18.66 -3.11 -22.52
C PRO A 216 -19.46 -4.23 -21.84
N ARG A 217 -19.11 -5.50 -22.11
CA ARG A 217 -19.80 -6.66 -21.52
C ARG A 217 -19.43 -6.93 -20.05
N ASP A 218 -18.37 -6.30 -19.57
CA ASP A 218 -17.78 -6.49 -18.26
C ASP A 218 -16.90 -5.26 -17.94
N ILE A 219 -16.38 -5.15 -16.73
CA ILE A 219 -15.31 -4.22 -16.36
C ILE A 219 -14.09 -4.41 -17.28
N LEU A 220 -13.41 -3.32 -17.64
CA LEU A 220 -12.36 -3.36 -18.65
C LEU A 220 -11.07 -3.98 -18.12
N THR A 221 -10.80 -3.89 -16.81
CA THR A 221 -9.65 -4.54 -16.19
C THR A 221 -9.79 -6.06 -16.04
N GLY A 222 -11.02 -6.58 -16.10
CA GLY A 222 -11.30 -7.99 -15.86
C GLY A 222 -10.57 -8.53 -14.63
N GLN A 223 -9.92 -9.68 -14.78
CA GLN A 223 -9.13 -10.35 -13.74
C GLN A 223 -7.62 -10.20 -13.92
N ASP A 224 -7.18 -9.22 -14.72
CA ASP A 224 -5.75 -9.03 -14.97
C ASP A 224 -5.03 -8.65 -13.67
N SER A 225 -3.88 -9.27 -13.43
CA SER A 225 -3.08 -8.98 -12.23
C SER A 225 -2.38 -7.62 -12.32
N VAL A 226 -2.24 -7.04 -13.51
CA VAL A 226 -1.69 -5.69 -13.76
C VAL A 226 -2.66 -4.98 -14.71
N ILE A 227 -2.98 -3.72 -14.42
CA ILE A 227 -3.84 -2.91 -15.29
C ILE A 227 -3.09 -2.57 -16.58
N ASP A 228 -3.66 -2.88 -17.75
CA ASP A 228 -3.13 -2.38 -19.03
C ASP A 228 -3.36 -0.87 -19.13
N ARG A 229 -2.32 -0.09 -18.85
CA ARG A 229 -2.36 1.38 -18.91
C ARG A 229 -2.76 1.90 -20.29
N LYS A 230 -2.55 1.16 -21.39
CA LYS A 230 -2.94 1.59 -22.74
C LYS A 230 -4.45 1.72 -22.89
N THR A 231 -5.22 1.00 -22.09
CA THR A 231 -6.69 1.06 -22.07
C THR A 231 -7.21 2.36 -21.45
N PHE A 232 -6.44 2.96 -20.53
CA PHE A 232 -6.89 4.07 -19.68
C PHE A 232 -6.12 5.37 -19.89
N PHE A 233 -4.94 5.34 -20.53
CA PHE A 233 -4.10 6.51 -20.75
C PHE A 233 -3.90 6.81 -22.26
N PRO A 234 -3.95 8.10 -22.68
CA PRO A 234 -4.26 9.28 -21.86
C PRO A 234 -5.70 9.25 -21.33
N PRO A 235 -5.97 9.83 -20.13
CA PRO A 235 -7.28 9.77 -19.52
C PRO A 235 -8.33 10.44 -20.42
N LYS A 236 -9.52 9.83 -20.47
CA LYS A 236 -10.69 10.30 -21.23
C LYS A 236 -11.85 10.52 -20.27
N GLY A 237 -12.82 11.32 -20.68
CA GLY A 237 -14.04 11.57 -19.91
C GLY A 237 -14.18 13.03 -19.48
N LEU A 238 -15.13 13.28 -18.58
CA LEU A 238 -15.33 14.58 -17.95
C LEU A 238 -14.28 14.80 -16.85
N PRO A 239 -13.35 15.76 -17.00
CA PRO A 239 -12.41 16.10 -15.94
C PRO A 239 -13.12 16.80 -14.78
N ILE A 240 -12.67 16.54 -13.55
CA ILE A 240 -13.20 17.11 -12.31
C ILE A 240 -13.13 18.64 -12.28
N THR A 241 -12.17 19.23 -12.99
CA THR A 241 -12.01 20.70 -13.14
C THR A 241 -13.15 21.35 -13.92
N LYS A 242 -13.93 20.57 -14.68
CA LYS A 242 -15.12 21.02 -15.41
C LYS A 242 -16.43 20.71 -14.67
N MET A 243 -16.36 20.26 -13.42
CA MET A 243 -17.51 19.98 -12.56
C MET A 243 -17.78 21.15 -11.60
N ASN A 244 -19.05 21.44 -11.31
CA ASN A 244 -19.42 22.36 -10.24
C ASN A 244 -19.27 21.72 -8.85
N ALA A 245 -19.36 22.50 -7.77
CA ALA A 245 -19.15 22.00 -6.40
C ALA A 245 -20.08 20.84 -6.02
N ARG A 246 -21.36 20.88 -6.46
CA ARG A 246 -22.33 19.81 -6.18
C ARG A 246 -21.98 18.51 -6.91
N GLN A 247 -21.56 18.62 -8.17
CA GLN A 247 -21.09 17.49 -8.98
C GLN A 247 -19.81 16.88 -8.38
N LYS A 248 -18.86 17.69 -7.92
CA LYS A 248 -17.67 17.20 -7.20
C LYS A 248 -18.06 16.42 -5.94
N GLY A 249 -19.03 16.94 -5.16
CA GLY A 249 -19.59 16.24 -4.01
C GLY A 249 -20.23 14.89 -4.37
N TRP A 250 -21.06 14.84 -5.41
CA TRP A 250 -21.66 13.58 -5.86
C TRP A 250 -20.63 12.58 -6.42
N LEU A 251 -19.57 13.05 -7.09
CA LEU A 251 -18.48 12.18 -7.52
C LEU A 251 -17.75 11.58 -6.31
N ALA A 252 -17.51 12.38 -5.27
CA ALA A 252 -16.96 11.91 -4.00
C ALA A 252 -17.88 10.89 -3.32
N GLU A 253 -19.19 11.12 -3.30
CA GLU A 253 -20.17 10.16 -2.77
C GLU A 253 -20.11 8.79 -3.47
N ILE A 254 -19.82 8.75 -4.78
CA ILE A 254 -19.64 7.49 -5.53
C ILE A 254 -18.36 6.79 -5.07
N VAL A 255 -17.22 7.50 -5.07
CA VAL A 255 -15.94 6.89 -4.67
C VAL A 255 -15.95 6.44 -3.22
N GLU A 256 -16.64 7.18 -2.35
CA GLU A 256 -16.84 6.81 -0.96
C GLU A 256 -17.62 5.49 -0.81
N THR A 257 -18.49 5.08 -1.75
CA THR A 257 -19.15 3.77 -1.65
C THR A 257 -18.17 2.61 -1.76
N TYR A 258 -17.06 2.80 -2.50
CA TYR A 258 -16.00 1.81 -2.61
C TYR A 258 -15.16 1.78 -1.33
N ALA A 259 -14.78 2.96 -0.84
CA ALA A 259 -13.95 3.10 0.35
C ALA A 259 -14.67 2.66 1.63
N ALA A 260 -15.94 3.05 1.80
CA ALA A 260 -16.74 2.78 2.99
C ALA A 260 -17.00 1.29 3.26
N LYS A 261 -16.65 0.38 2.34
CA LYS A 261 -16.65 -1.08 2.59
C LYS A 261 -15.52 -1.50 3.53
N HIS A 262 -14.45 -0.72 3.60
CA HIS A 262 -13.30 -0.96 4.48
C HIS A 262 -13.41 -0.12 5.75
N ARG A 263 -12.70 -0.50 6.81
CA ARG A 263 -12.67 0.31 8.03
C ARG A 263 -12.10 1.71 7.76
N PRO A 264 -12.59 2.78 8.41
CA PRO A 264 -12.07 4.13 8.21
C PRO A 264 -10.55 4.25 8.45
N GLU A 265 -10.01 3.55 9.45
CA GLU A 265 -8.57 3.56 9.76
C GLU A 265 -7.74 2.88 8.66
N VAL A 266 -8.32 1.87 7.99
CA VAL A 266 -7.70 1.21 6.84
C VAL A 266 -7.65 2.17 5.65
N ILE A 267 -8.78 2.84 5.37
CA ILE A 267 -8.87 3.85 4.31
C ILE A 267 -7.91 4.99 4.59
N GLU A 268 -7.87 5.52 5.81
CA GLU A 268 -6.95 6.58 6.20
C GLU A 268 -5.49 6.20 5.91
N GLN A 269 -5.06 4.97 6.24
CA GLN A 269 -3.70 4.50 5.92
C GLN A 269 -3.46 4.49 4.40
N VAL A 270 -4.38 3.92 3.62
CA VAL A 270 -4.24 3.77 2.15
C VAL A 270 -4.32 5.10 1.42
N THR A 271 -5.17 6.03 1.87
CA THR A 271 -5.47 7.30 1.18
C THR A 271 -4.74 8.49 1.75
N SER A 272 -3.98 8.33 2.83
CA SER A 272 -3.16 9.40 3.45
C SER A 272 -2.26 10.14 2.46
N ARG A 273 -1.82 9.47 1.39
CA ARG A 273 -0.87 9.99 0.39
C ARG A 273 -1.48 10.34 -0.95
N ASN A 274 -2.44 9.52 -1.37
CA ASN A 274 -3.13 9.67 -2.64
C ASN A 274 -4.60 9.81 -2.29
N PRO A 275 -5.17 11.01 -2.39
CA PRO A 275 -6.60 11.16 -2.16
C PRO A 275 -7.34 10.28 -3.17
N LEU A 276 -8.45 9.70 -2.74
CA LEU A 276 -9.29 8.87 -3.61
C LEU A 276 -9.74 9.63 -4.88
N LEU A 277 -9.82 10.95 -4.79
CA LEU A 277 -10.05 11.88 -5.88
C LEU A 277 -8.92 12.91 -5.93
N ASP A 278 -8.20 12.95 -7.05
CA ASP A 278 -7.29 14.05 -7.35
C ASP A 278 -8.12 15.29 -7.76
N PRO A 279 -7.88 16.48 -7.19
CA PRO A 279 -8.69 17.67 -7.43
C PRO A 279 -8.57 18.23 -8.86
N GLU A 280 -7.57 17.81 -9.63
CA GLU A 280 -7.28 18.28 -10.98
C GLU A 280 -7.32 17.15 -12.02
N GLN A 281 -6.82 15.98 -11.66
CA GLN A 281 -6.56 14.85 -12.55
C GLN A 281 -7.53 13.67 -12.33
N THR A 282 -8.72 13.95 -11.83
CA THR A 282 -9.82 12.96 -11.82
C THR A 282 -10.69 13.09 -13.06
N TYR A 283 -11.03 11.95 -13.66
CA TYR A 283 -11.89 11.85 -14.84
C TYR A 283 -13.03 10.87 -14.61
N PHE A 284 -14.24 11.25 -15.04
CA PHE A 284 -15.42 10.39 -15.04
C PHE A 284 -15.82 10.00 -16.46
N VAL A 285 -16.12 8.72 -16.66
CA VAL A 285 -16.63 8.16 -17.91
C VAL A 285 -17.92 7.40 -17.67
N TRP A 286 -18.85 7.53 -18.60
CA TRP A 286 -20.06 6.72 -18.71
C TRP A 286 -20.14 6.05 -20.09
N MET A 287 -20.62 4.82 -20.14
CA MET A 287 -20.99 4.13 -21.38
C MET A 287 -22.32 3.38 -21.17
N GLY A 288 -23.15 3.30 -22.19
CA GLY A 288 -24.46 2.65 -22.08
C GLY A 288 -25.60 3.58 -21.66
N SER A 289 -26.74 2.98 -21.32
CA SER A 289 -27.98 3.72 -21.04
C SER A 289 -27.96 4.39 -19.67
N GLN A 290 -28.47 5.62 -19.59
CA GLN A 290 -28.65 6.34 -18.33
C GLN A 290 -29.95 5.97 -17.59
N ARG A 291 -30.82 5.16 -18.21
CA ARG A 291 -32.08 4.71 -17.60
C ARG A 291 -31.83 3.57 -16.61
N ALA A 292 -32.53 3.59 -15.49
CA ALA A 292 -32.47 2.51 -14.51
C ALA A 292 -32.97 1.20 -15.15
N GLY A 293 -32.34 0.08 -14.78
CA GLY A 293 -32.64 -1.24 -15.35
C GLY A 293 -32.01 -1.51 -16.73
N ASP A 294 -31.38 -0.52 -17.36
CA ASP A 294 -30.66 -0.74 -18.62
C ASP A 294 -29.15 -0.90 -18.41
N GLY A 295 -28.53 -1.61 -19.35
CA GLY A 295 -27.10 -1.91 -19.36
C GLY A 295 -26.21 -0.67 -19.39
N HIS A 296 -25.24 -0.60 -18.47
CA HIS A 296 -24.34 0.53 -18.34
C HIS A 296 -22.98 0.17 -17.73
N TYR A 297 -22.04 1.07 -17.92
CA TYR A 297 -20.70 1.04 -17.34
C TYR A 297 -20.29 2.46 -16.95
N TYR A 298 -19.57 2.60 -15.85
CA TYR A 298 -18.83 3.82 -15.56
C TYR A 298 -17.44 3.52 -15.04
N ARG A 299 -16.56 4.52 -15.16
CA ARG A 299 -15.29 4.53 -14.43
C ARG A 299 -14.96 5.91 -13.89
N ILE A 300 -14.30 5.91 -12.74
CA ILE A 300 -13.66 7.08 -12.12
C ILE A 300 -12.17 6.78 -12.06
N GLN A 301 -11.39 7.63 -12.71
CA GLN A 301 -9.95 7.43 -12.86
C GLN A 301 -9.21 8.63 -12.31
N THR A 302 -8.25 8.39 -11.41
CA THR A 302 -7.23 9.35 -10.97
C THR A 302 -5.86 8.92 -11.48
N PRO A 303 -4.77 9.67 -11.22
CA PRO A 303 -3.42 9.18 -11.55
C PRO A 303 -3.07 7.86 -10.84
N LYS A 304 -3.63 7.63 -9.65
CA LYS A 304 -3.30 6.49 -8.77
C LYS A 304 -4.34 5.37 -8.81
N PHE A 305 -5.63 5.73 -8.78
CA PHE A 305 -6.72 4.79 -8.58
C PHE A 305 -7.66 4.71 -9.77
N LEU A 306 -8.24 3.54 -9.95
CA LEU A 306 -9.29 3.27 -10.92
C LEU A 306 -10.46 2.59 -10.19
N PHE A 307 -11.64 3.17 -10.33
CA PHE A 307 -12.91 2.59 -9.92
C PHE A 307 -13.70 2.26 -11.17
N GLU A 308 -14.11 1.01 -11.35
CA GLU A 308 -14.97 0.60 -12.46
C GLU A 308 -16.25 -0.03 -11.93
N TYR A 309 -17.31 0.15 -12.69
CA TYR A 309 -18.59 -0.50 -12.48
C TYR A 309 -19.17 -0.90 -13.83
N ASP A 310 -19.70 -2.11 -13.93
CA ASP A 310 -20.57 -2.52 -15.01
C ASP A 310 -21.81 -3.25 -14.48
N SER A 311 -22.93 -3.05 -15.17
CA SER A 311 -24.07 -3.96 -15.08
C SER A 311 -24.68 -4.07 -16.45
N THR A 312 -24.31 -5.12 -17.19
CA THR A 312 -24.73 -5.32 -18.59
C THR A 312 -25.25 -6.72 -18.88
N GLN A 313 -24.89 -7.69 -18.03
CA GLN A 313 -25.30 -9.08 -18.17
C GLN A 313 -26.66 -9.31 -17.50
N ASN A 314 -27.33 -10.40 -17.87
CA ASN A 314 -28.62 -10.82 -17.29
C ASN A 314 -29.66 -9.69 -17.25
N GLU A 315 -29.85 -8.98 -18.37
CA GLU A 315 -30.76 -7.81 -18.45
C GLU A 315 -30.37 -6.68 -17.47
N ALA A 316 -29.07 -6.38 -17.40
CA ALA A 316 -28.49 -5.42 -16.44
C ALA A 316 -28.80 -5.76 -14.96
N ASN A 317 -28.90 -7.06 -14.67
CA ASN A 317 -29.13 -7.59 -13.33
C ASN A 317 -27.92 -8.36 -12.81
N HIS A 318 -26.72 -7.96 -13.20
CA HIS A 318 -25.47 -8.60 -12.83
C HIS A 318 -24.38 -7.54 -12.77
N VAL A 319 -24.01 -7.16 -11.54
CA VAL A 319 -23.09 -6.08 -11.24
C VAL A 319 -21.68 -6.61 -11.06
N HIS A 320 -20.70 -5.92 -11.62
CA HIS A 320 -19.30 -5.96 -11.19
C HIS A 320 -18.82 -4.55 -10.84
N ALA A 321 -18.20 -4.40 -9.68
CA ALA A 321 -17.64 -3.17 -9.18
C ALA A 321 -16.24 -3.44 -8.62
N VAL A 322 -15.24 -2.67 -9.05
CA VAL A 322 -13.85 -2.90 -8.64
C VAL A 322 -13.12 -1.60 -8.33
N TRP A 323 -12.35 -1.61 -7.24
CA TRP A 323 -11.32 -0.61 -6.94
C TRP A 323 -9.94 -1.23 -7.17
N ARG A 324 -9.17 -0.56 -8.04
CA ARG A 324 -7.81 -0.91 -8.42
C ARG A 324 -6.83 0.24 -8.13
N ASP A 325 -5.57 -0.11 -7.90
CA ASP A 325 -4.43 0.80 -7.93
C ASP A 325 -3.61 0.49 -9.19
N PHE A 326 -3.37 1.51 -10.03
CA PHE A 326 -2.65 1.32 -11.31
C PHE A 326 -1.28 0.66 -11.13
N ASP A 327 -0.62 0.95 -10.01
CA ASP A 327 0.76 0.53 -9.77
C ASP A 327 0.95 -0.26 -8.46
N GLY A 328 -0.04 -0.24 -7.57
CA GLY A 328 0.05 -0.73 -6.19
C GLY A 328 -0.86 -1.91 -5.83
N ASP A 329 -1.58 -2.50 -6.79
CA ASP A 329 -2.34 -3.72 -6.56
C ASP A 329 -1.44 -4.81 -5.95
N PHE A 330 -1.96 -5.57 -4.98
CA PHE A 330 -1.22 -6.57 -4.18
C PHE A 330 -0.04 -5.99 -3.38
N GLY A 331 -0.03 -4.68 -3.15
CA GLY A 331 1.08 -3.98 -2.54
C GLY A 331 2.36 -4.05 -3.36
N ARG A 332 2.24 -4.13 -4.71
CA ARG A 332 3.39 -4.01 -5.59
C ARG A 332 4.03 -2.65 -5.44
N ASP A 333 5.34 -2.66 -5.64
CA ASP A 333 6.14 -1.46 -5.80
C ASP A 333 6.77 -1.51 -7.19
N LEU A 334 5.97 -1.15 -8.19
CA LEU A 334 6.40 -1.24 -9.59
C LEU A 334 7.65 -0.41 -9.87
N LEU A 335 7.92 0.68 -9.14
CA LEU A 335 9.16 1.45 -9.30
C LEU A 335 10.36 0.69 -8.73
N GLY A 336 10.22 0.07 -7.56
CA GLY A 336 11.21 -0.85 -7.01
C GLY A 336 11.47 -2.09 -7.88
N GLU A 337 10.42 -2.69 -8.42
CA GLU A 337 10.48 -3.87 -9.29
C GLU A 337 11.06 -3.55 -10.67
N HIS A 338 10.65 -2.44 -11.28
CA HIS A 338 11.20 -1.94 -12.55
C HIS A 338 12.69 -1.61 -12.40
N LEU A 339 13.09 -0.89 -11.35
CA LEU A 339 14.50 -0.56 -11.12
C LEU A 339 15.34 -1.80 -10.79
N ALA A 340 14.81 -2.76 -10.04
CA ALA A 340 15.49 -4.02 -9.76
C ALA A 340 15.65 -4.90 -11.01
N LYS A 341 14.67 -4.87 -11.93
CA LYS A 341 14.65 -5.67 -13.16
C LYS A 341 15.45 -5.04 -14.30
N ASP A 342 15.42 -3.71 -14.43
CA ASP A 342 16.06 -2.97 -15.53
C ASP A 342 17.41 -2.33 -15.15
N HIS A 343 17.79 -2.36 -13.86
CA HIS A 343 19.13 -1.97 -13.40
C HIS A 343 19.84 -3.06 -12.58
N ALA A 344 20.00 -4.25 -13.17
CA ALA A 344 21.17 -5.07 -12.86
C ALA A 344 22.41 -4.16 -13.03
N ALA A 345 23.03 -3.79 -11.91
CA ALA A 345 24.03 -2.73 -11.73
C ALA A 345 24.76 -2.33 -13.02
N GLY A 346 24.43 -1.15 -13.57
CA GLY A 346 25.13 -0.61 -14.74
C GLY A 346 26.65 -0.62 -14.56
N LYS A 347 27.41 -0.65 -15.66
CA LYS A 347 28.89 -0.81 -15.66
C LYS A 347 29.58 0.02 -14.56
N GLY A 348 30.24 -0.68 -13.62
CA GLY A 348 31.05 -0.08 -12.54
C GLY A 348 30.36 0.11 -11.20
N TRP A 349 29.06 -0.16 -11.07
CA TRP A 349 28.35 -0.18 -9.79
C TRP A 349 28.50 -1.54 -9.10
N VAL A 350 28.74 -1.53 -7.79
CA VAL A 350 28.85 -2.72 -6.94
C VAL A 350 27.74 -2.69 -5.90
N SER A 351 27.00 -3.80 -5.75
CA SER A 351 26.01 -3.92 -4.68
C SER A 351 26.70 -4.07 -3.32
N MET A 352 26.23 -3.33 -2.34
CA MET A 352 26.68 -3.41 -0.94
C MET A 352 25.76 -4.28 -0.09
N PHE A 353 24.62 -4.72 -0.63
CA PHE A 353 23.64 -5.53 0.07
C PHE A 353 23.06 -6.61 -0.86
N ASP A 354 22.94 -7.84 -0.37
CA ASP A 354 22.48 -8.99 -1.15
C ASP A 354 20.94 -9.18 -1.10
N GLY A 355 20.22 -8.34 -0.34
CA GLY A 355 18.78 -8.45 -0.11
C GLY A 355 18.38 -9.54 0.88
N LYS A 356 19.34 -10.27 1.47
CA LYS A 356 19.07 -11.49 2.24
C LYS A 356 19.75 -11.51 3.60
N THR A 357 20.97 -10.98 3.70
CA THR A 357 21.80 -11.04 4.90
C THR A 357 22.54 -9.74 5.14
N LEU A 358 22.96 -9.49 6.37
CA LEU A 358 23.86 -8.38 6.71
C LEU A 358 25.34 -8.72 6.44
N LYS A 359 25.63 -9.67 5.53
CA LYS A 359 27.00 -10.05 5.20
C LYS A 359 27.75 -8.83 4.64
N GLY A 360 28.91 -8.54 5.23
CA GLY A 360 29.70 -7.35 4.90
C GLY A 360 29.25 -6.09 5.65
N TRP A 361 28.37 -6.23 6.65
CA TRP A 361 27.98 -5.17 7.55
C TRP A 361 28.18 -5.58 9.00
N LYS A 362 28.66 -4.66 9.82
CA LYS A 362 28.91 -4.86 11.25
C LYS A 362 28.27 -3.74 12.06
N ALA A 363 27.35 -4.09 12.97
CA ALA A 363 26.81 -3.13 13.93
C ALA A 363 27.88 -2.82 14.99
N ASN A 364 27.98 -1.57 15.42
CA ASN A 364 28.89 -1.21 16.50
C ASN A 364 28.31 -1.52 17.88
N GLU A 365 27.00 -1.29 18.04
CA GLU A 365 26.24 -1.48 19.28
C GLU A 365 24.99 -2.33 18.96
N ASN A 366 24.24 -2.78 19.97
CA ASN A 366 22.87 -3.32 19.86
C ASN A 366 22.51 -4.01 18.53
N GLU A 367 23.09 -5.18 18.21
CA GLU A 367 22.97 -5.83 16.89
C GLU A 367 21.51 -6.06 16.44
N VAL A 368 20.57 -6.20 17.37
CA VAL A 368 19.12 -6.33 17.11
C VAL A 368 18.50 -5.10 16.43
N SER A 369 19.21 -3.97 16.40
CA SER A 369 18.76 -2.70 15.80
C SER A 369 18.62 -2.77 14.28
N PHE A 370 19.29 -3.75 13.65
CA PHE A 370 19.25 -3.95 12.20
C PHE A 370 18.82 -5.36 11.88
N THR A 371 17.77 -5.48 11.07
CA THR A 371 17.29 -6.78 10.60
C THR A 371 17.15 -6.77 9.09
N VAL A 372 17.18 -7.94 8.46
CA VAL A 372 16.81 -8.07 7.05
C VAL A 372 15.38 -8.57 6.96
N LYS A 373 14.50 -7.77 6.33
CA LYS A 373 13.11 -8.14 6.04
C LYS A 373 12.75 -7.75 4.61
N ASN A 374 12.23 -8.68 3.83
CA ASN A 374 11.71 -8.47 2.46
C ASN A 374 12.69 -7.70 1.53
N GLY A 375 13.94 -8.14 1.46
CA GLY A 375 14.91 -7.46 0.59
C GLY A 375 15.43 -6.12 1.10
N CYS A 376 15.14 -5.76 2.36
CA CYS A 376 15.52 -4.49 2.96
C CYS A 376 16.34 -4.69 4.23
N ILE A 377 17.32 -3.81 4.46
CA ILE A 377 17.90 -3.57 5.80
C ILE A 377 16.92 -2.65 6.53
N VAL A 378 16.32 -3.14 7.62
CA VAL A 378 15.42 -2.37 8.48
C VAL A 378 16.20 -1.89 9.68
N ALA A 379 16.38 -0.58 9.79
CA ALA A 379 16.92 0.09 10.97
C ALA A 379 15.75 0.43 11.91
N ASN A 380 15.66 -0.27 13.03
CA ASN A 380 14.71 -0.01 14.10
C ASN A 380 15.39 -0.29 15.43
N ALA A 381 15.97 0.77 16.01
CA ALA A 381 16.90 0.62 17.12
C ALA A 381 16.22 0.97 18.45
N PRO A 382 16.40 0.16 19.51
CA PRO A 382 15.97 0.53 20.87
C PRO A 382 16.79 1.68 21.47
N GLY A 383 17.83 2.12 20.77
CA GLY A 383 18.70 3.24 21.08
C GLY A 383 19.70 3.42 19.95
N ARG A 384 20.47 4.52 19.96
CA ARG A 384 21.42 4.83 18.89
C ARG A 384 22.34 3.66 18.57
N CYS A 385 22.46 3.34 17.28
CA CYS A 385 23.32 2.32 16.74
C CYS A 385 23.72 2.65 15.29
N HIS A 386 24.87 2.15 14.83
CA HIS A 386 25.33 2.29 13.45
C HIS A 386 25.80 0.94 12.87
N LEU A 387 25.36 0.66 11.65
CA LEU A 387 25.71 -0.52 10.88
C LEU A 387 26.77 -0.13 9.83
N PHE A 388 28.03 -0.49 10.08
CA PHE A 388 29.17 -0.12 9.24
C PHE A 388 29.41 -1.14 8.13
N TYR A 389 29.71 -0.65 6.91
CA TYR A 389 30.08 -1.51 5.81
C TYR A 389 31.55 -1.96 5.93
N GLU A 390 31.79 -3.26 5.91
CA GLU A 390 33.11 -3.85 5.98
C GLU A 390 33.73 -3.95 4.59
N THR A 391 34.81 -3.20 4.37
CA THR A 391 35.57 -3.21 3.12
C THR A 391 37.06 -3.20 3.39
N LYS A 392 37.82 -3.97 2.60
CA LYS A 392 39.29 -3.93 2.62
C LYS A 392 39.86 -2.66 1.98
N LYS A 393 39.11 -2.06 1.05
CA LYS A 393 39.52 -0.86 0.31
C LYS A 393 38.57 0.29 0.64
N THR A 394 39.10 1.35 1.24
CA THR A 394 38.40 2.60 1.52
C THR A 394 37.90 3.28 0.25
N PHE A 395 36.86 4.10 0.36
CA PHE A 395 36.29 4.91 -0.70
C PHE A 395 36.75 6.35 -0.54
N ARG A 396 37.43 6.88 -1.56
CA ARG A 396 37.85 8.27 -1.66
C ARG A 396 36.88 9.06 -2.53
N ASN A 397 36.92 8.84 -3.84
CA ASN A 397 35.94 9.39 -4.78
C ASN A 397 34.93 8.30 -5.15
N PHE A 398 33.64 8.63 -5.11
CA PHE A 398 32.58 7.66 -5.38
C PHE A 398 31.26 8.32 -5.76
N GLU A 399 30.40 7.50 -6.36
CA GLU A 399 28.96 7.70 -6.38
C GLU A 399 28.31 6.59 -5.56
N PHE A 400 27.34 6.94 -4.72
CA PHE A 400 26.54 6.03 -3.92
C PHE A 400 25.08 6.28 -4.24
N LYS A 401 24.29 5.20 -4.32
CA LYS A 401 22.84 5.30 -4.42
C LYS A 401 22.18 4.23 -3.54
N ALA A 402 21.05 4.58 -2.94
CA ALA A 402 20.20 3.66 -2.21
C ALA A 402 18.74 4.08 -2.38
N GLN A 403 17.84 3.10 -2.25
CA GLN A 403 16.44 3.38 -1.99
C GLN A 403 16.20 3.37 -0.50
N VAL A 404 15.50 4.39 -0.03
CA VAL A 404 15.23 4.63 1.38
C VAL A 404 13.73 4.86 1.56
N MET A 405 13.17 4.31 2.64
CA MET A 405 11.81 4.61 3.08
C MET A 405 11.87 4.89 4.58
N THR A 406 11.39 6.06 4.98
CA THR A 406 11.22 6.43 6.39
C THR A 406 9.79 6.14 6.80
N LEU A 407 9.54 5.59 8.00
CA LEU A 407 8.20 5.67 8.60
C LEU A 407 7.99 7.10 9.18
N PRO A 408 6.73 7.54 9.42
CA PRO A 408 6.46 8.82 10.06
C PRO A 408 7.21 8.97 11.36
N HIS A 409 7.79 10.16 11.55
CA HIS A 409 8.63 10.48 12.70
C HIS A 409 9.84 9.55 12.86
N ALA A 410 10.34 8.95 11.77
CA ALA A 410 11.60 8.22 11.81
C ALA A 410 12.80 9.13 11.51
N ASN A 411 13.91 8.86 12.20
CA ASN A 411 15.20 9.48 11.99
C ASN A 411 16.29 8.42 11.77
N ALA A 412 17.17 8.68 10.81
CA ALA A 412 18.35 7.90 10.50
C ALA A 412 19.36 8.77 9.73
N GLY A 413 20.41 8.14 9.24
CA GLY A 413 21.46 8.78 8.46
C GLY A 413 22.25 7.75 7.65
N ILE A 414 22.81 8.20 6.53
CA ILE A 414 23.79 7.47 5.72
C ILE A 414 25.13 8.16 5.88
N TYR A 415 26.05 7.51 6.57
CA TYR A 415 27.40 8.01 6.81
C TYR A 415 28.32 7.61 5.67
N PHE A 416 29.28 8.49 5.33
CA PHE A 416 30.31 8.25 4.34
C PHE A 416 31.64 8.89 4.74
N HIS A 417 32.75 8.41 4.16
CA HIS A 417 34.11 8.71 4.64
C HIS A 417 34.29 8.43 6.14
N THR A 418 33.47 7.55 6.69
CA THR A 418 33.54 7.19 8.10
C THR A 418 34.45 5.99 8.31
N ARG A 419 34.67 5.59 9.56
CA ARG A 419 35.44 4.39 9.91
C ARG A 419 34.77 3.71 11.09
N PHE A 420 34.93 2.39 11.18
CA PHE A 420 34.36 1.63 12.29
C PHE A 420 34.83 2.22 13.62
N GLN A 421 33.89 2.33 14.55
CA GLN A 421 34.12 2.71 15.93
C GLN A 421 33.18 1.86 16.78
N ASP A 422 33.64 1.40 17.95
CA ASP A 422 32.86 0.49 18.78
C ASP A 422 31.63 1.17 19.40
N GLU A 423 31.74 2.45 19.76
CA GLU A 423 30.67 3.14 20.50
C GLU A 423 30.48 4.58 20.01
N GLY A 424 29.30 5.13 20.25
CA GLY A 424 29.04 6.55 20.04
C GLY A 424 28.54 6.90 18.65
N TRP A 425 28.41 8.20 18.41
CA TRP A 425 28.13 8.76 17.09
C TRP A 425 29.40 8.76 16.23
N PRO A 426 29.36 8.38 14.94
CA PRO A 426 30.53 8.39 14.07
C PRO A 426 31.20 9.75 14.03
N LYS A 427 32.36 9.86 14.67
CA LYS A 427 33.12 11.14 14.72
C LYS A 427 33.76 11.46 13.37
N ALA A 428 34.11 10.41 12.63
CA ALA A 428 34.75 10.46 11.32
C ALA A 428 33.74 10.63 10.19
N GLY A 429 34.13 11.40 9.18
CA GLY A 429 33.37 11.55 7.95
C GLY A 429 32.12 12.40 8.11
N PHE A 430 31.14 12.15 7.24
CA PHE A 430 29.94 12.96 7.07
C PHE A 430 28.69 12.09 7.19
N GLU A 431 27.58 12.74 7.48
CA GLU A 431 26.25 12.14 7.50
C GLU A 431 25.39 12.82 6.44
N CYS A 432 24.85 12.02 5.54
CA CYS A 432 23.70 12.38 4.73
C CYS A 432 22.45 12.07 5.55
N GLN A 433 21.76 13.11 6.01
CA GLN A 433 20.61 12.96 6.91
C GLN A 433 19.48 12.19 6.25
N ILE A 434 18.73 11.40 7.02
CA ILE A 434 17.52 10.69 6.59
C ILE A 434 16.40 10.96 7.60
N ASN A 435 15.60 12.00 7.36
CA ASN A 435 14.29 12.17 7.98
C ASN A 435 13.42 13.12 7.16
N ASN A 436 12.12 12.87 7.14
CA ASN A 436 11.16 13.73 6.45
C ASN A 436 10.22 14.44 7.44
N THR A 437 9.55 13.71 8.34
CA THR A 437 8.62 14.29 9.34
C THR A 437 9.09 14.19 10.79
N TYR A 438 10.33 13.79 11.04
CA TYR A 438 10.90 13.86 12.38
C TYR A 438 11.03 15.32 12.85
N HIS A 439 11.10 15.53 14.16
CA HIS A 439 11.12 16.88 14.73
C HIS A 439 12.45 17.63 14.50
N ASP A 440 13.54 16.93 14.17
CA ASP A 440 14.79 17.59 13.75
C ASP A 440 14.50 18.43 12.48
N PRO A 441 14.84 19.73 12.47
CA PRO A 441 14.59 20.59 11.31
C PRO A 441 15.46 20.23 10.10
N LYS A 442 16.60 19.56 10.27
CA LYS A 442 17.49 19.18 9.16
C LYS A 442 16.92 17.94 8.48
N LYS A 443 16.59 18.03 7.21
CA LYS A 443 15.84 17.01 6.47
C LYS A 443 16.74 16.13 5.60
N THR A 444 16.13 15.10 5.03
CA THR A 444 16.75 14.13 4.13
C THR A 444 17.69 14.79 3.12
N ALA A 445 18.86 14.21 2.93
CA ALA A 445 19.94 14.66 2.04
C ALA A 445 20.70 15.93 2.48
N SER A 446 20.45 16.46 3.67
CA SER A 446 21.37 17.40 4.33
C SER A 446 22.74 16.76 4.53
N ILE A 447 23.82 17.53 4.36
CA ILE A 447 25.13 17.15 4.90
C ILE A 447 25.16 17.65 6.33
N TYR A 448 24.80 16.78 7.28
CA TYR A 448 24.37 17.16 8.63
C TYR A 448 25.42 18.00 9.36
N GLY A 449 25.04 19.24 9.69
CA GLY A 449 25.89 20.19 10.39
C GLY A 449 26.95 20.86 9.51
N VAL A 450 26.86 20.71 8.19
CA VAL A 450 27.74 21.36 7.21
C VAL A 450 26.92 22.20 6.23
N LYS A 451 25.93 21.57 5.59
CA LYS A 451 24.99 22.26 4.70
C LYS A 451 23.64 21.54 4.75
N ASP A 452 22.70 22.17 5.44
CA ASP A 452 21.41 21.58 5.77
C ASP A 452 20.32 22.01 4.78
N THR A 453 19.39 21.10 4.50
CA THR A 453 18.07 21.43 3.95
C THR A 453 17.05 21.39 5.09
N LEU A 454 16.14 22.36 5.11
CA LEU A 454 15.08 22.43 6.13
C LEU A 454 13.73 21.96 5.61
N GLU A 455 13.61 21.83 4.28
CA GLU A 455 12.44 21.29 3.61
C GLU A 455 12.71 19.83 3.24
N ALA A 456 11.75 18.95 3.51
CA ALA A 456 11.88 17.54 3.22
C ALA A 456 11.72 17.31 1.70
N PRO A 457 12.75 16.79 1.01
CA PRO A 457 12.67 16.54 -0.44
C PRO A 457 11.91 15.24 -0.78
N ALA A 458 11.52 14.46 0.24
CA ALA A 458 10.77 13.22 0.15
C ALA A 458 9.72 13.14 1.26
N LYS A 459 8.84 12.14 1.18
CA LYS A 459 7.80 11.84 2.16
C LYS A 459 8.12 10.52 2.86
N ASP A 460 7.59 10.33 4.06
CA ASP A 460 7.59 9.02 4.72
C ASP A 460 6.77 8.01 3.93
N ASP A 461 6.80 6.73 4.30
CA ASP A 461 6.25 5.50 3.66
C ASP A 461 6.28 5.44 2.13
N GLU A 462 7.14 6.21 1.47
CA GLU A 462 7.45 6.10 0.04
C GLU A 462 8.91 5.68 -0.09
N TRP A 463 9.20 4.86 -1.10
CA TRP A 463 10.57 4.69 -1.52
C TRP A 463 11.03 5.93 -2.28
N PHE A 464 12.12 6.52 -1.81
CA PHE A 464 12.81 7.59 -2.53
C PHE A 464 14.28 7.19 -2.76
N ASP A 465 14.82 7.64 -3.89
CA ASP A 465 16.22 7.42 -4.23
C ASP A 465 17.07 8.48 -3.53
N VAL A 466 18.04 8.05 -2.74
CA VAL A 466 19.10 8.90 -2.20
C VAL A 466 20.36 8.65 -3.01
N TYR A 467 20.98 9.73 -3.48
CA TYR A 467 22.26 9.70 -4.19
C TYR A 467 23.27 10.59 -3.49
N ILE A 468 24.50 10.12 -3.37
CA ILE A 468 25.63 10.86 -2.79
C ILE A 468 26.82 10.72 -3.74
N LYS A 469 27.37 11.83 -4.21
CA LYS A 469 28.62 11.85 -4.97
C LYS A 469 29.68 12.61 -4.18
N VAL A 470 30.85 12.00 -4.06
CA VAL A 470 32.08 12.63 -3.57
C VAL A 470 33.13 12.58 -4.67
N ASP A 471 33.62 13.75 -5.04
CA ASP A 471 34.58 13.94 -6.13
C ASP A 471 35.60 15.00 -5.72
N GLY A 472 36.75 14.54 -5.22
CA GLY A 472 37.75 15.37 -4.57
C GLY A 472 37.18 16.04 -3.32
N LYS A 473 37.06 17.38 -3.35
CA LYS A 473 36.51 18.19 -2.25
C LYS A 473 35.01 18.48 -2.40
N LYS A 474 34.36 17.99 -3.46
CA LYS A 474 32.96 18.30 -3.76
C LYS A 474 32.05 17.15 -3.33
N VAL A 475 30.98 17.49 -2.62
CA VAL A 475 29.89 16.59 -2.24
C VAL A 475 28.59 17.07 -2.87
N VAL A 476 27.88 16.15 -3.52
CA VAL A 476 26.54 16.39 -4.06
C VAL A 476 25.59 15.34 -3.51
N THR A 477 24.48 15.76 -2.92
CA THR A 477 23.38 14.88 -2.53
C THR A 477 22.16 15.15 -3.41
N LYS A 478 21.44 14.08 -3.77
CA LYS A 478 20.19 14.18 -4.54
C LYS A 478 19.13 13.28 -3.94
N VAL A 479 17.88 13.68 -4.12
CA VAL A 479 16.70 12.88 -3.83
C VAL A 479 15.84 12.80 -5.08
N ASN A 480 15.47 11.58 -5.50
CA ASN A 480 14.69 11.32 -6.73
C ASN A 480 15.28 12.06 -7.96
N GLY A 481 16.61 12.04 -8.08
CA GLY A 481 17.34 12.69 -9.17
C GLY A 481 17.53 14.21 -9.05
N LYS A 482 16.80 14.90 -8.16
CA LYS A 482 16.91 16.34 -7.92
C LYS A 482 18.02 16.64 -6.90
N THR A 483 18.94 17.55 -7.26
CA THR A 483 19.97 18.02 -6.32
C THR A 483 19.36 18.73 -5.13
N VAL A 484 19.72 18.29 -3.92
CA VAL A 484 19.29 18.88 -2.65
C VAL A 484 20.44 19.71 -2.07
N VAL A 485 21.61 19.11 -1.92
CA VAL A 485 22.81 19.80 -1.45
C VAL A 485 23.95 19.66 -2.45
N GLU A 486 24.63 20.78 -2.71
CA GLU A 486 25.94 20.81 -3.33
C GLU A 486 26.87 21.64 -2.43
N TRP A 487 28.00 21.04 -2.02
CA TRP A 487 28.97 21.66 -1.13
C TRP A 487 30.39 21.31 -1.56
N THR A 488 31.30 22.27 -1.47
CA THR A 488 32.72 22.07 -1.70
C THR A 488 33.45 22.41 -0.41
N GLN A 489 34.26 21.49 0.10
CA GLN A 489 35.05 21.72 1.31
C GLN A 489 36.04 22.88 1.09
N PRO A 490 35.98 23.95 1.89
CA PRO A 490 36.94 25.05 1.83
C PRO A 490 38.38 24.56 2.09
N GLU A 491 39.37 25.31 1.58
CA GLU A 491 40.78 24.96 1.75
C GLU A 491 41.25 25.06 3.20
N ASP A 492 40.70 25.99 3.95
CA ASP A 492 40.99 26.28 5.35
C ASP A 492 40.10 25.48 6.33
N TRP A 493 39.23 24.59 5.83
CA TRP A 493 38.31 23.81 6.65
C TRP A 493 39.04 22.98 7.71
N LYS A 494 38.59 23.09 8.97
CA LYS A 494 39.19 22.40 10.12
C LYS A 494 38.21 21.40 10.70
N ALA A 495 38.77 20.35 11.30
CA ALA A 495 37.99 19.37 12.03
C ALA A 495 37.28 20.03 13.22
N GLY A 496 36.00 19.74 13.39
CA GLY A 496 35.24 20.17 14.56
C GLY A 496 35.64 19.39 15.83
N SER A 497 35.39 19.97 17.00
CA SER A 497 35.73 19.35 18.29
C SER A 497 34.89 18.10 18.61
N SER A 498 33.64 18.06 18.13
CA SER A 498 32.72 16.93 18.35
C SER A 498 32.64 15.97 17.15
N PHE A 499 32.77 16.50 15.93
CA PHE A 499 32.72 15.75 14.68
C PHE A 499 33.76 16.29 13.71
N GLU A 500 34.54 15.41 13.09
CA GLU A 500 35.67 15.78 12.22
C GLU A 500 35.17 16.48 10.96
N ARG A 501 34.17 15.90 10.25
CA ARG A 501 33.60 16.46 9.01
C ARG A 501 34.67 16.91 8.00
N ILE A 502 35.67 16.05 7.77
CA ILE A 502 36.77 16.26 6.81
C ILE A 502 36.68 15.20 5.71
N LEU A 503 36.71 15.63 4.45
CA LEU A 503 36.79 14.73 3.30
C LEU A 503 38.17 14.09 3.21
N GLY A 504 38.17 12.79 2.95
CA GLY A 504 39.37 12.00 2.82
C GLY A 504 39.03 10.66 2.18
N GLU A 505 39.12 9.61 2.97
CA GLU A 505 38.71 8.27 2.57
C GLU A 505 38.08 7.54 3.75
N GLY A 506 37.20 6.57 3.46
CA GLY A 506 36.60 5.74 4.51
C GLY A 506 35.60 4.75 3.98
N THR A 507 34.70 4.30 4.85
CA THR A 507 33.58 3.41 4.52
C THR A 507 32.24 4.14 4.71
N PHE A 508 31.16 3.38 4.62
CA PHE A 508 29.80 3.82 4.87
C PHE A 508 29.26 3.25 6.18
N ALA A 509 28.26 3.91 6.77
CA ALA A 509 27.43 3.32 7.81
C ALA A 509 25.96 3.75 7.67
N LEU A 510 25.04 2.90 8.11
CA LEU A 510 23.62 3.23 8.26
C LEU A 510 23.30 3.44 9.74
N GLN A 511 22.48 4.41 10.07
CA GLN A 511 22.11 4.70 11.45
C GLN A 511 20.74 4.14 11.81
N GLY A 512 20.64 3.59 13.01
CA GLY A 512 19.39 3.48 13.76
C GLY A 512 19.44 4.49 14.91
N HIS A 513 18.53 5.47 14.92
CA HIS A 513 18.69 6.68 15.73
C HIS A 513 18.15 6.52 17.17
N ASP A 514 16.87 6.17 17.31
CA ASP A 514 16.16 6.15 18.60
C ASP A 514 14.90 5.25 18.55
N PRO A 515 14.32 4.88 19.71
CA PRO A 515 13.07 4.13 19.77
C PRO A 515 11.94 4.78 18.97
N GLY A 516 11.28 3.98 18.12
CA GLY A 516 10.17 4.46 17.29
C GLY A 516 10.60 4.93 15.90
N SER A 517 11.90 5.20 15.69
CA SER A 517 12.44 5.43 14.36
C SER A 517 12.56 4.10 13.60
N THR A 518 11.87 3.99 12.48
CA THR A 518 11.99 2.86 11.55
C THR A 518 12.31 3.37 10.15
N VAL A 519 13.45 2.95 9.62
CA VAL A 519 13.90 3.31 8.27
C VAL A 519 14.33 2.06 7.54
N LEU A 520 13.89 1.92 6.30
CA LEU A 520 14.20 0.80 5.42
C LEU A 520 15.17 1.25 4.34
N PHE A 521 16.18 0.43 4.09
CA PHE A 521 17.17 0.63 3.04
C PHE A 521 17.21 -0.59 2.13
N ARG A 522 17.20 -0.38 0.81
CA ARG A 522 17.44 -1.44 -0.18
C ARG A 522 18.17 -0.87 -1.38
N ASN A 523 18.62 -1.75 -2.29
CA ASN A 523 19.31 -1.33 -3.51
C ASN A 523 20.51 -0.40 -3.24
N LEU A 524 21.35 -0.74 -2.25
CA LEU A 524 22.54 0.00 -1.90
C LEU A 524 23.66 -0.32 -2.89
N PHE A 525 24.05 0.65 -3.70
CA PHE A 525 25.12 0.51 -4.68
C PHE A 525 26.17 1.60 -4.51
N VAL A 526 27.42 1.25 -4.78
CA VAL A 526 28.53 2.19 -4.84
C VAL A 526 29.34 1.99 -6.11
N LYS A 527 29.77 3.09 -6.73
CA LYS A 527 30.68 3.13 -7.86
C LYS A 527 31.89 3.97 -7.48
N ARG A 528 33.08 3.39 -7.60
CA ARG A 528 34.33 4.12 -7.38
C ARG A 528 34.59 5.05 -8.55
N LEU A 529 35.02 6.27 -8.26
CA LEU A 529 35.52 7.22 -9.24
C LEU A 529 37.06 7.25 -9.20
N PRO A 530 37.71 7.71 -10.28
CA PRO A 530 39.17 7.86 -10.34
C PRO A 530 39.77 8.63 -9.16
#